data_AF-A0A6J7IZ19-F1
#
_entry.id   AF-A0A6J7IZ19-F1
#
_cell.length_a   1.000
_cell.length_b   1.000
_cell.length_c   1.000
_cell.angle_alpha   90.00
_cell.angle_beta   90.00
_cell.angle_gamma   90.00
#
_symmetry.space_group_name_H-M   'P 1'
#
loop_
_entity.id
_entity.type
_entity.pdbx_description
1 polymer ?
#
loop_
_entity_poly.entity_id
_entity_poly.type
_entity_poly.pdbx_seq_one_letter_code
_entity_poly.pdbx_strand_id
1 'polypeptide(L)'
;MVRGDVVVEDADALARAWAARSDHLRRLAWLNTDDLAGLDLADRRRGWAADVRDDAAAPPAPSWVGYRLRPAELTFWAGGADTASRRVRYTRVGDGWQHRYLAG
;
A
#
# COMPACT_ATOMS: atom_id res chain seq x y z
N MET A 1 12.67 -6.88 -4.97
CA MET A 1 12.57 -5.45 -5.34
C MET A 1 11.65 -5.32 -6.53
N VAL A 2 10.77 -4.32 -6.53
CA VAL A 2 9.88 -3.98 -7.66
C VAL A 2 10.10 -2.50 -7.97
N ARG A 3 10.27 -2.15 -9.25
CA ARG A 3 10.42 -0.76 -9.71
C ARG A 3 9.52 -0.54 -10.93
N GLY A 4 8.93 0.64 -11.02
CA GLY A 4 8.09 1.05 -12.14
C GLY A 4 7.37 2.35 -11.85
N ASP A 5 6.47 2.71 -12.76
CA ASP A 5 5.69 3.94 -12.62
C ASP A 5 4.56 3.73 -11.62
N VAL A 6 4.31 4.75 -10.82
CA VAL A 6 3.18 4.81 -9.91
C VAL A 6 2.10 5.63 -10.57
N VAL A 7 0.91 5.06 -10.71
CA VAL A 7 -0.27 5.75 -11.24
C VAL A 7 -1.39 5.75 -10.22
N VAL A 8 -2.26 6.75 -10.28
CA VAL A 8 -3.51 6.74 -9.50
C VAL A 8 -4.31 5.51 -9.89
N GLU A 9 -4.85 4.84 -8.87
CA GLU A 9 -5.65 3.63 -9.07
C GLU A 9 -7.07 3.97 -9.55
N ASP A 10 -7.66 3.04 -10.29
CA ASP A 10 -9.02 3.14 -10.81
C ASP A 10 -10.07 3.18 -9.68
N ALA A 11 -11.13 3.97 -9.90
CA ALA A 11 -12.17 4.20 -8.91
C ALA A 11 -12.86 2.91 -8.44
N ASP A 12 -13.11 1.94 -9.33
CA ASP A 12 -13.75 0.68 -8.95
C ASP A 12 -12.81 -0.18 -8.10
N ALA A 13 -11.52 -0.18 -8.43
CA ALA A 13 -10.50 -0.86 -7.62
C ALA A 13 -10.37 -0.22 -6.23
N LEU A 14 -10.44 1.11 -6.14
CA LEU A 14 -10.44 1.84 -4.87
C LEU A 14 -11.68 1.53 -4.03
N ALA A 15 -12.87 1.50 -4.64
CA ALA A 15 -14.12 1.19 -3.96
C ALA A 15 -14.10 -0.24 -3.38
N ARG A 16 -13.62 -1.23 -4.15
CA ARG A 16 -13.44 -2.60 -3.65
C ARG A 16 -12.43 -2.67 -2.51
N ALA A 17 -11.30 -1.95 -2.63
CA ALA A 17 -10.29 -1.91 -1.59
C ALA A 17 -10.81 -1.27 -0.29
N TRP A 18 -11.66 -0.24 -0.39
CA TRP A 18 -12.33 0.39 0.76
C TRP A 18 -13.35 -0.53 1.43
N ALA A 19 -14.22 -1.16 0.64
CA ALA A 19 -15.23 -2.08 1.15
C ALA A 19 -14.60 -3.26 1.92
N ALA A 20 -13.44 -3.74 1.47
CA ALA A 20 -12.70 -4.83 2.10
C ALA A 20 -11.98 -4.45 3.41
N ARG A 21 -11.94 -3.17 3.80
CA ARG A 21 -11.34 -2.76 5.08
C ARG A 21 -12.21 -3.19 6.26
N SER A 22 -11.61 -3.29 7.44
CA SER A 22 -12.36 -3.39 8.69
C SER A 22 -12.90 -2.01 9.10
N ASP A 23 -13.93 -1.98 9.94
CA ASP A 23 -14.47 -0.73 10.49
C ASP A 23 -13.37 0.07 11.19
N HIS A 24 -12.49 -0.61 11.94
CA HIS A 24 -11.34 0.02 12.57
C HIS A 24 -10.44 0.78 11.58
N LEU A 25 -10.11 0.18 10.43
CA LEU A 25 -9.26 0.83 9.43
C LEU A 25 -9.98 1.96 8.69
N ARG A 26 -11.30 1.85 8.50
CA ARG A 26 -12.10 2.96 7.96
C ARG A 26 -12.16 4.13 8.92
N ARG A 27 -12.40 3.88 10.21
CA ARG A 27 -12.31 4.89 11.29
C ARG A 27 -10.93 5.54 11.35
N LEU A 28 -9.87 4.72 11.27
CA LEU A 28 -8.50 5.21 11.29
C LEU A 28 -8.25 6.18 10.12
N ALA A 29 -8.77 5.91 8.93
CA ALA A 29 -8.61 6.81 7.77
C ALA A 29 -9.20 8.20 8.00
N TRP A 30 -10.25 8.32 8.83
CA TRP A 30 -10.87 9.59 9.21
C TRP A 30 -10.15 10.29 10.37
N LEU A 31 -9.72 9.53 11.38
CA LEU A 31 -9.28 10.09 12.66
C LEU A 31 -7.76 10.22 12.79
N ASN A 32 -6.97 9.51 11.99
CA ASN A 32 -5.50 9.53 12.06
C ASN A 32 -4.92 10.82 11.46
N THR A 33 -5.07 11.91 12.19
CA THR A 33 -4.63 13.27 11.84
C THR A 33 -3.47 13.71 12.75
N ASP A 34 -2.66 14.67 12.29
CA ASP A 34 -1.58 15.24 13.10
C ASP A 34 -2.13 15.92 14.37
N ASP A 35 -3.29 16.58 14.27
CA ASP A 35 -3.99 17.20 15.40
C ASP A 35 -4.32 16.16 16.49
N LEU A 36 -4.95 15.04 16.11
CA LEU A 36 -5.24 13.96 17.07
C LEU A 36 -3.94 13.35 17.61
N ALA A 37 -2.91 13.19 16.78
CA ALA A 37 -1.63 12.63 17.21
C ALA A 37 -0.90 13.51 18.24
N GLY A 38 -1.09 14.83 18.19
CA GLY A 38 -0.50 15.80 19.12
C GLY A 38 -1.12 15.85 20.52
N LEU A 39 -2.28 15.21 20.73
CA LEU A 39 -2.97 15.21 22.02
C LEU A 39 -2.39 14.16 22.99
N ASP A 40 -2.64 14.34 24.30
CA ASP A 40 -2.32 13.33 25.30
C ASP A 40 -3.16 12.05 25.12
N LEU A 41 -2.79 10.97 25.81
CA LEU A 41 -3.48 9.69 25.65
C LEU A 41 -4.98 9.74 26.00
N ALA A 42 -5.38 10.53 27.00
CA ALA A 42 -6.76 10.62 27.43
C ALA A 42 -7.61 11.35 26.37
N ASP A 43 -7.09 12.44 25.82
CA ASP A 43 -7.71 13.19 24.73
C ASP A 43 -7.77 12.41 23.43
N ARG A 44 -6.71 11.67 23.08
CA ARG A 44 -6.74 10.77 21.91
C ARG A 44 -7.80 9.70 22.02
N ARG A 45 -8.01 9.13 23.21
CA ARG A 45 -9.07 8.13 23.46
C ARG A 45 -10.46 8.76 23.31
N ARG A 46 -10.65 10.00 23.76
CA ARG A 46 -11.90 10.75 23.55
C ARG A 46 -12.13 11.03 22.07
N GLY A 47 -11.13 11.56 21.36
CA GLY A 47 -11.21 11.83 19.92
C GLY A 47 -11.43 10.57 19.10
N TRP A 48 -10.82 9.45 19.49
CA TRP A 48 -11.05 8.15 18.86
C TRP A 48 -12.50 7.65 19.03
N ALA A 49 -13.19 8.05 20.10
CA ALA A 49 -14.59 7.70 20.33
C ALA A 49 -15.59 8.62 19.59
N ALA A 50 -15.12 9.61 18.82
CA ALA A 50 -15.98 10.48 18.01
C ALA A 50 -16.83 9.67 17.02
N ASP A 51 -18.04 10.12 16.72
CA ASP A 51 -18.85 9.48 15.69
C ASP A 51 -18.27 9.77 14.30
N VAL A 52 -17.89 8.73 13.57
CA VAL A 52 -17.37 8.83 12.19
C VAL A 52 -18.01 7.76 11.33
N ARG A 53 -18.14 8.06 10.04
CA ARG A 53 -18.69 7.12 9.06
C ARG A 53 -17.63 6.07 8.71
N ASP A 54 -17.63 4.98 9.47
CA ASP A 54 -16.64 3.90 9.37
C ASP A 54 -17.22 2.57 8.87
N ASP A 55 -18.46 2.56 8.38
CA ASP A 55 -19.06 1.41 7.69
C ASP A 55 -18.63 1.31 6.21
N ALA A 56 -18.88 0.14 5.59
CA ALA A 56 -18.45 -0.13 4.21
C ALA A 56 -19.26 0.62 3.14
N ALA A 57 -20.46 1.12 3.47
CA ALA A 57 -21.32 1.87 2.56
C ALA A 57 -21.00 3.39 2.58
N ALA A 58 -20.34 3.85 3.64
CA ALA A 58 -19.88 5.22 3.77
C ALA A 58 -18.81 5.56 2.72
N PRO A 59 -18.81 6.82 2.21
CA PRO A 59 -17.71 7.28 1.38
C PRO A 59 -16.41 7.26 2.19
N PRO A 60 -15.27 6.96 1.53
CA PRO A 60 -13.98 6.98 2.19
C PRO A 60 -13.59 8.39 2.67
N ALA A 61 -12.66 8.45 3.62
CA ALA A 61 -12.06 9.71 4.04
C ALA A 61 -11.45 10.46 2.83
N PRO A 62 -11.48 11.80 2.77
CA PRO A 62 -10.92 12.56 1.63
C PRO A 62 -9.43 12.30 1.37
N SER A 63 -8.69 11.93 2.41
CA SER A 63 -7.27 11.55 2.33
C SER A 63 -7.05 10.14 1.78
N TRP A 64 -8.11 9.33 1.63
CA TRP A 64 -8.03 7.97 1.11
C TRP A 64 -7.81 7.97 -0.39
N VAL A 65 -6.59 7.67 -0.79
CA VAL A 65 -6.19 7.49 -2.18
C VAL A 65 -5.45 6.15 -2.31
N GLY A 66 -5.51 5.56 -3.49
CA GLY A 66 -4.73 4.37 -3.79
C GLY A 66 -3.97 4.56 -5.10
N TYR A 67 -2.84 3.88 -5.18
CA TYR A 67 -1.95 3.91 -6.31
C TYR A 67 -1.64 2.51 -6.77
N ARG A 68 -1.45 2.36 -8.08
CA ARG A 68 -0.97 1.13 -8.71
C ARG A 68 0.47 1.33 -9.17
N LEU A 69 1.36 0.45 -8.72
CA LEU A 69 2.70 0.33 -9.29
C LEU A 69 2.61 -0.53 -10.57
N ARG A 70 3.02 0.03 -11.71
CA ARG A 70 3.14 -0.68 -12.99
C ARG A 70 4.59 -1.16 -13.15
N PRO A 71 4.91 -2.44 -12.88
CA PRO A 71 6.30 -2.88 -12.84
C PRO A 71 6.97 -2.74 -14.21
N ALA A 72 8.14 -2.11 -14.22
CA ALA A 72 9.07 -2.07 -15.35
C ALA A 72 10.31 -2.93 -15.07
N GLU A 73 10.65 -3.15 -13.80
CA GLU A 73 11.71 -4.05 -13.35
C GLU A 73 11.28 -4.84 -12.11
N LEU A 74 11.61 -6.13 -12.09
CA LEU A 74 11.47 -7.01 -10.91
C LEU A 74 12.84 -7.63 -10.63
N THR A 75 13.32 -7.55 -9.40
CA THR A 75 14.53 -8.26 -8.99
C THR A 75 14.21 -9.19 -7.82
N PHE A 76 14.40 -10.49 -8.04
CA PHE A 76 14.32 -11.54 -7.04
C PHE A 76 15.72 -11.85 -6.55
N TRP A 77 15.88 -12.04 -5.25
CA TRP A 77 17.16 -12.35 -4.61
C TRP A 77 16.99 -13.66 -3.85
N ALA A 78 18.00 -14.53 -3.94
CA ALA A 78 18.07 -15.77 -3.18
C ALA A 78 19.48 -15.92 -2.61
N GLY A 79 19.56 -16.18 -1.30
CA GLY A 79 20.81 -16.57 -0.64
C GLY A 79 21.24 -17.98 -1.02
N GLY A 80 22.50 -18.30 -0.77
CA GLY A 80 23.04 -19.66 -0.83
C GLY A 80 23.72 -20.00 0.49
N ALA A 81 23.46 -21.18 1.05
CA ALA A 81 24.12 -21.64 2.28
C ALA A 81 25.53 -22.19 2.00
N ASP A 82 25.74 -22.72 0.80
CA ASP A 82 26.94 -23.40 0.30
C ASP A 82 27.44 -22.80 -1.03
N THR A 83 26.83 -21.70 -1.49
CA THR A 83 27.17 -21.02 -2.73
C THR A 83 26.93 -19.52 -2.63
N ALA A 84 27.48 -18.75 -3.57
CA ALA A 84 27.21 -17.33 -3.66
C ALA A 84 25.71 -17.08 -3.92
N SER A 85 25.17 -16.05 -3.27
CA SER A 85 23.82 -15.57 -3.51
C SER A 85 23.63 -15.08 -4.95
N ARG A 86 22.38 -15.15 -5.41
CA ARG A 86 22.02 -14.89 -6.81
C ARG A 86 20.77 -14.02 -6.90
N ARG A 87 20.79 -13.08 -7.84
CA ARG A 87 19.58 -12.36 -8.29
C ARG A 87 19.14 -12.81 -9.65
N VAL A 88 17.82 -12.74 -9.85
CA VAL A 88 17.20 -12.75 -11.18
C VAL A 88 16.53 -11.41 -11.37
N ARG A 89 17.01 -10.63 -12.33
CA ARG A 89 16.38 -9.37 -12.72
C ARG A 89 15.56 -9.61 -13.98
N TYR A 90 14.29 -9.24 -13.93
CA TYR A 90 13.38 -9.12 -15.06
C TYR A 90 13.22 -7.64 -15.43
N THR A 91 13.32 -7.33 -16.72
CA THR A 91 13.04 -6.00 -17.28
C THR A 91 11.95 -6.13 -18.34
N ARG A 92 10.95 -5.24 -18.29
CA ARG A 92 9.85 -5.23 -19.25
C ARG A 92 10.35 -4.79 -20.62
N VAL A 93 10.02 -5.54 -21.67
CA VAL A 93 10.40 -5.24 -23.07
C VAL A 93 9.18 -5.51 -23.93
N GLY A 94 8.58 -4.44 -24.47
CA GLY A 94 7.28 -4.51 -25.13
C GLY A 94 6.20 -5.07 -24.18
N ASP A 95 5.48 -6.08 -24.65
CA ASP A 95 4.46 -6.80 -23.86
C ASP A 95 5.03 -7.95 -23.03
N GLY A 96 6.33 -8.23 -23.15
CA GLY A 96 7.02 -9.32 -22.49
C GLY A 96 8.01 -8.87 -21.42
N TRP A 97 8.77 -9.86 -20.95
CA TRP A 97 9.85 -9.68 -19.99
C TRP A 97 11.10 -10.40 -20.48
N GLN A 98 12.24 -9.75 -20.33
CA GLN A 98 13.55 -10.40 -20.44
C GLN A 98 14.14 -10.55 -19.05
N HIS A 99 14.97 -11.56 -18.85
CA HIS A 99 15.64 -11.76 -17.57
C HIS A 99 17.14 -12.01 -17.73
N ARG A 100 17.88 -11.72 -16.66
CA ARG A 100 19.29 -12.08 -16.52
C ARG A 100 19.64 -12.43 -15.08
N TYR A 101 20.60 -13.34 -14.92
CA TYR A 101 21.22 -13.61 -13.63
C TYR A 101 22.24 -12.53 -13.30
N LEU A 102 22.28 -12.14 -12.03
CA LEU A 102 23.27 -11.24 -11.48
C LEU A 102 23.88 -11.89 -10.25
N ALA A 103 25.16 -11.65 -10.01
CA ALA A 103 25.73 -11.89 -8.69
C ALA A 103 24.92 -11.09 -7.67
N GLY A 104 24.75 -11.65 -6.47
CA GLY A 104 24.25 -10.87 -5.35
C GLY A 104 23.11 -11.54 -4.67
#